data_AF-A0AA39CAP2-F1
#
_entry.id   AF-A0AA39CAP2-F1
#
_cell.length_a   1.000
_cell.length_b   1.000
_cell.length_c   1.000
_cell.angle_alpha   90.00
_cell.angle_beta   90.00
_cell.angle_gamma   90.00
#
_symmetry.space_group_name_H-M   'P 1'
#
loop_
_entity.id
_entity.type
_entity.pdbx_description
1 polymer ?
#
loop_
_entity_poly.entity_id
_entity_poly.type
_entity_poly.pdbx_seq_one_letter_code
_entity_poly.pdbx_strand_id
1 'polypeptide(L)'
;MLSFVVDSQYNTINMKFLIVALAFIAMVAAQPVQPEPLRILEQSQDISPDGSFQYSFRGENGIFVEANGQPGQSASGEDGPPTIISGRFEYLSEDGTPIIVTYTADENGFHPEGDHLPTPHPIPEAIARSIELNAASSNVRAQREQPKNYGRRF
;
A
#
# COMPACT_ATOMS: atom_id res chain seq x y z
N MET A 1 -43.21 -30.35 64.85
CA MET A 1 -43.65 -29.77 63.55
C MET A 1 -42.87 -28.52 63.13
N LEU A 2 -41.96 -27.96 63.96
CA LEU A 2 -41.14 -26.78 63.59
C LEU A 2 -39.81 -27.11 62.87
N SER A 3 -39.31 -28.34 62.95
CA SER A 3 -37.99 -28.68 62.39
C SER A 3 -37.96 -28.83 60.85
N PHE A 4 -39.10 -29.08 60.21
CA PHE A 4 -39.18 -29.26 58.75
C PHE A 4 -39.16 -27.95 57.94
N VAL A 5 -39.56 -26.83 58.56
CA VAL A 5 -39.67 -25.53 57.88
C VAL A 5 -38.29 -24.85 57.77
N VAL A 6 -37.42 -25.07 58.76
CA VAL A 6 -36.08 -24.47 58.81
C VAL A 6 -35.13 -25.11 57.79
N ASP A 7 -35.23 -26.43 57.58
CA ASP A 7 -34.40 -27.19 56.62
C ASP A 7 -34.69 -26.82 55.15
N SER A 8 -35.98 -26.63 54.80
CA SER A 8 -36.42 -26.24 53.46
C SER A 8 -35.96 -24.83 53.05
N GLN A 9 -35.92 -23.91 54.01
CA GLN A 9 -35.43 -22.54 53.78
C GLN A 9 -33.91 -22.52 53.53
N TYR A 10 -33.13 -23.34 54.24
CA TYR A 10 -31.67 -23.42 54.05
C TYR A 10 -31.28 -23.95 52.66
N ASN A 11 -31.95 -24.99 52.18
CA ASN A 11 -31.67 -25.53 50.85
C ASN A 11 -32.04 -24.53 49.74
N THR A 12 -33.12 -23.78 49.94
CA THR A 12 -33.56 -22.73 49.00
C THR A 12 -32.63 -21.52 49.02
N ILE A 13 -32.06 -21.16 50.17
CA ILE A 13 -31.04 -20.10 50.30
C ILE A 13 -29.74 -20.55 49.62
N ASN A 14 -29.25 -21.76 49.90
CA ASN A 14 -28.03 -22.31 49.31
C ASN A 14 -28.12 -22.48 47.78
N MET A 15 -29.29 -22.91 47.27
CA MET A 15 -29.52 -23.05 45.83
C MET A 15 -29.55 -21.70 45.09
N LYS A 16 -30.06 -20.63 45.72
CA LYS A 16 -29.99 -19.27 45.17
C LYS A 16 -28.56 -18.74 45.13
N PHE A 17 -27.77 -18.99 46.19
CA PHE A 17 -26.36 -18.64 46.21
C PHE A 17 -25.57 -19.37 45.11
N LEU A 18 -25.86 -20.65 44.87
CA LEU A 18 -25.23 -21.43 43.81
C LEU A 18 -25.56 -20.88 42.41
N ILE A 19 -26.82 -20.50 42.16
CA ILE A 19 -27.23 -19.92 40.88
C ILE A 19 -26.56 -18.56 40.64
N VAL A 20 -26.45 -17.71 41.67
CA VAL A 20 -25.75 -16.41 41.57
C VAL A 20 -24.25 -16.61 41.31
N ALA A 21 -23.63 -17.57 41.98
CA ALA A 21 -22.22 -17.91 41.73
C ALA A 21 -21.98 -18.42 40.30
N LEU A 22 -22.85 -19.30 39.80
CA LEU A 22 -22.80 -19.77 38.41
C LEU A 22 -23.04 -18.65 37.39
N ALA A 23 -23.95 -17.71 37.67
CA ALA A 23 -24.19 -16.56 36.81
C ALA A 23 -22.96 -15.64 36.72
N PHE A 24 -22.24 -15.43 37.83
CA PHE A 24 -20.98 -14.68 37.83
C PHE A 24 -19.88 -15.39 37.03
N ILE A 25 -19.75 -16.72 37.17
CA ILE A 25 -18.78 -17.50 36.39
C ILE A 25 -19.11 -17.46 34.90
N ALA A 26 -20.39 -17.59 34.53
CA ALA A 26 -20.83 -17.50 33.14
C ALA A 26 -20.55 -16.11 32.52
N MET A 27 -20.69 -15.04 33.30
CA MET A 27 -20.37 -13.68 32.86
C MET A 27 -18.87 -13.48 32.63
N VAL A 28 -18.00 -14.12 33.42
CA VAL A 28 -16.54 -14.11 33.20
C VAL A 28 -16.16 -14.97 31.99
N ALA A 29 -16.79 -16.12 31.79
CA ALA A 29 -16.53 -16.99 30.65
C ALA A 29 -17.03 -16.40 29.32
N ALA A 30 -18.02 -15.53 29.35
CA ALA A 30 -18.58 -14.86 28.17
C ALA A 30 -17.80 -13.60 27.74
N GLN A 31 -16.61 -13.36 28.30
CA GLN A 31 -15.79 -12.24 27.87
C GLN A 31 -15.42 -12.40 26.39
N PRO A 32 -15.61 -11.35 25.57
CA PRO A 32 -15.15 -11.38 24.18
C PRO A 32 -13.63 -11.55 24.18
N VAL A 33 -13.13 -12.58 23.51
CA VAL A 33 -11.69 -12.75 23.24
C VAL A 33 -11.26 -11.53 22.41
N GLN A 34 -10.50 -10.63 23.02
CA GLN A 34 -9.97 -9.48 22.30
C GLN A 34 -8.84 -9.99 21.39
N PRO A 35 -8.85 -9.68 20.08
CA PRO A 35 -7.73 -10.01 19.23
C PRO A 35 -6.47 -9.33 19.77
N GLU A 36 -5.38 -10.07 19.91
CA GLU A 36 -4.12 -9.48 20.35
C GLU A 36 -3.67 -8.39 19.37
N PRO A 37 -3.18 -7.24 19.87
CA PRO A 37 -2.72 -6.16 19.01
C PRO A 37 -1.49 -6.61 18.20
N LEU A 38 -1.52 -6.37 16.89
CA LEU A 38 -0.37 -6.62 16.03
C LEU A 38 0.81 -5.73 16.42
N ARG A 39 2.00 -6.31 16.46
CA ARG A 39 3.22 -5.57 16.80
C ARG A 39 3.80 -4.86 15.58
N ILE A 40 4.43 -3.73 15.85
CA ILE A 40 5.28 -3.02 14.90
C ILE A 40 6.69 -3.58 15.05
N LEU A 41 7.25 -4.11 13.98
CA LEU A 41 8.61 -4.65 13.95
C LEU A 41 9.64 -3.54 13.69
N GLU A 42 9.30 -2.60 12.82
CA GLU A 42 10.17 -1.50 12.42
C GLU A 42 9.35 -0.26 12.10
N GLN A 43 9.84 0.91 12.51
CA GLN A 43 9.28 2.19 12.12
C GLN A 43 10.41 3.23 12.13
N SER A 44 10.59 3.92 11.01
CA SER A 44 11.53 5.03 10.88
C SER A 44 10.87 6.21 10.19
N GLN A 45 11.17 7.42 10.66
CA GLN A 45 10.70 8.66 10.08
C GLN A 45 11.79 9.71 10.22
N ASP A 46 12.26 10.21 9.09
CA ASP A 46 13.24 11.29 8.99
C ASP A 46 12.62 12.42 8.16
N ILE A 47 12.67 13.64 8.68
CA ILE A 47 12.19 14.84 8.00
C ILE A 47 13.33 15.82 8.01
N SER A 48 13.81 16.15 6.82
CA SER A 48 14.90 17.10 6.63
C SER A 48 14.37 18.53 6.55
N PRO A 49 15.16 19.54 6.99
CA PRO A 49 14.76 20.95 6.94
C PRO A 49 14.50 21.49 5.54
N ASP A 50 15.00 20.82 4.51
CA ASP A 50 14.78 21.15 3.10
C ASP A 50 13.39 20.72 2.59
N GLY A 51 12.59 20.05 3.42
CA GLY A 51 11.27 19.53 3.05
C GLY A 51 11.30 18.11 2.47
N SER A 52 12.47 17.49 2.33
CA SER A 52 12.56 16.07 2.02
C SER A 52 12.23 15.22 3.25
N PHE A 53 11.70 14.02 3.02
CA PHE A 53 11.39 13.09 4.08
C PHE A 53 11.64 11.65 3.65
N GLN A 54 11.87 10.78 4.64
CA GLN A 54 11.93 9.33 4.50
C GLN A 54 11.07 8.71 5.59
N TYR A 55 10.27 7.72 5.21
CA TYR A 55 9.37 6.99 6.08
C TYR A 55 9.48 5.50 5.77
N SER A 56 9.50 4.67 6.81
CA SER A 56 9.34 3.23 6.68
C SER A 56 8.58 2.65 7.86
N PHE A 57 7.83 1.60 7.59
CA PHE A 57 7.00 0.89 8.56
C PHE A 57 6.92 -0.59 8.21
N ARG A 58 7.07 -1.45 9.22
CA ARG A 58 6.92 -2.91 9.11
C ARG A 58 6.06 -3.44 10.25
N GLY A 59 4.95 -4.06 9.91
CA GLY A 59 4.08 -4.80 10.84
C GLY A 59 4.45 -6.27 10.93
N GLU A 60 4.07 -6.92 12.03
CA GLU A 60 4.22 -8.37 12.23
C GLU A 60 3.39 -9.20 11.26
N ASN A 61 2.31 -8.64 10.73
CA ASN A 61 1.42 -9.27 9.75
C ASN A 61 1.96 -9.27 8.30
N GLY A 62 3.24 -8.93 8.10
CA GLY A 62 3.86 -8.90 6.77
C GLY A 62 3.58 -7.62 5.97
N ILE A 63 2.87 -6.64 6.54
CA ILE A 63 2.71 -5.32 5.91
C ILE A 63 4.03 -4.57 6.01
N PHE A 64 4.50 -4.06 4.88
CA PHE A 64 5.63 -3.16 4.81
C PHE A 64 5.30 -1.95 3.94
N VAL A 65 5.70 -0.76 4.37
CA VAL A 65 5.51 0.49 3.65
C VAL A 65 6.80 1.30 3.75
N GLU A 66 7.27 1.84 2.64
CA GLU A 66 8.32 2.85 2.63
C GLU A 66 7.95 3.98 1.67
N ALA A 67 8.32 5.21 2.03
CA ALA A 67 8.10 6.38 1.21
C ALA A 67 9.23 7.39 1.39
N ASN A 68 9.68 7.99 0.31
CA ASN A 68 10.62 9.11 0.30
C ASN A 68 10.02 10.25 -0.53
N GLY A 69 10.01 11.45 0.04
CA GLY A 69 9.58 12.66 -0.65
C GLY A 69 10.74 13.62 -0.82
N GLN A 70 10.77 14.30 -1.97
CA GLN A 70 11.70 15.39 -2.22
C GLN A 70 10.95 16.56 -2.87
N PRO A 71 11.27 17.82 -2.49
CA PRO A 71 10.81 18.98 -3.24
C PRO A 71 11.27 18.86 -4.70
N GLY A 72 10.35 19.03 -5.62
CA GLY A 72 10.61 19.03 -7.06
C GLY A 72 11.44 20.23 -7.46
N GLN A 73 12.09 20.11 -8.62
CA GLN A 73 12.99 21.16 -9.13
C GLN A 73 12.26 22.25 -9.93
N SER A 74 10.98 22.04 -10.25
CA SER A 74 10.22 22.97 -11.10
C SER A 74 9.53 24.03 -10.26
N ALA A 75 9.81 25.31 -10.51
CA ALA A 75 9.08 26.43 -9.92
C ALA A 75 7.75 26.67 -10.65
N SER A 76 6.93 25.62 -10.81
CA SER A 76 5.77 25.63 -11.69
C SER A 76 4.47 25.67 -10.91
N GLY A 77 4.19 26.81 -10.27
CA GLY A 77 2.90 27.06 -9.62
C GLY A 77 2.88 28.29 -8.73
N GLU A 78 1.69 28.83 -8.47
CA GLU A 78 1.46 29.90 -7.48
C GLU A 78 1.77 29.40 -6.05
N ASP A 79 1.78 28.08 -5.85
CA ASP A 79 1.96 27.38 -4.57
C ASP A 79 3.39 26.83 -4.33
N GLY A 80 4.35 27.10 -5.23
CA GLY A 80 5.73 26.62 -5.12
C GLY A 80 6.03 25.32 -5.88
N PRO A 81 7.22 24.72 -5.69
CA PRO A 81 7.61 23.52 -6.43
C PRO A 81 6.81 22.30 -5.99
N PRO A 82 6.40 21.43 -6.93
CA PRO A 82 5.65 20.22 -6.60
C PRO A 82 6.51 19.27 -5.78
N THR A 83 5.94 18.57 -4.81
CA THR A 83 6.69 17.51 -4.11
C THR A 83 6.55 16.21 -4.89
N ILE A 84 7.67 15.54 -5.19
CA ILE A 84 7.68 14.21 -5.78
C ILE A 84 7.85 13.20 -4.65
N ILE A 85 6.93 12.24 -4.55
CA ILE A 85 6.98 11.18 -3.54
C ILE A 85 7.11 9.85 -4.26
N SER A 86 8.14 9.08 -3.92
CA SER A 86 8.28 7.69 -4.36
C SER A 86 8.19 6.76 -3.17
N GLY A 87 7.75 5.53 -3.39
CA GLY A 87 7.65 4.57 -2.31
C GLY A 87 7.23 3.19 -2.80
N ARG A 88 7.08 2.28 -1.83
CA ARG A 88 6.45 0.98 -2.08
C ARG A 88 5.67 0.53 -0.86
N PHE A 89 4.66 -0.28 -1.13
CA PHE A 89 3.99 -1.05 -0.10
C PHE A 89 3.95 -2.52 -0.50
N GLU A 90 4.03 -3.37 0.51
CA GLU A 90 4.04 -4.82 0.40
C GLU A 90 3.06 -5.41 1.41
N TYR A 91 2.30 -6.40 0.99
CA TYR A 91 1.41 -7.18 1.84
C TYR A 91 1.28 -8.60 1.31
N LEU A 92 0.83 -9.52 2.17
CA LEU A 92 0.59 -10.91 1.77
C LEU A 92 -0.82 -11.06 1.20
N SER A 93 -0.95 -11.71 0.04
CA SER A 93 -2.24 -12.14 -0.50
C SER A 93 -2.88 -13.23 0.36
N GLU A 94 -4.15 -13.57 0.09
CA GLU A 94 -4.84 -14.68 0.76
C GLU A 94 -4.09 -16.03 0.60
N ASP A 95 -3.34 -16.18 -0.50
CA ASP A 95 -2.51 -17.36 -0.78
C ASP A 95 -1.09 -17.28 -0.16
N GLY A 96 -0.79 -16.22 0.59
CA GLY A 96 0.52 -15.97 1.19
C GLY A 96 1.60 -15.49 0.21
N THR A 97 1.22 -15.12 -1.02
CA THR A 97 2.15 -14.56 -2.01
C THR A 97 2.39 -13.08 -1.69
N PRO A 98 3.64 -12.58 -1.61
CA PRO A 98 3.89 -11.17 -1.40
C PRO A 98 3.44 -10.36 -2.63
N ILE A 99 2.55 -9.40 -2.40
CA ILE A 99 2.10 -8.42 -3.37
C ILE A 99 2.84 -7.12 -3.10
N ILE A 100 3.58 -6.66 -4.11
CA ILE A 100 4.38 -5.44 -4.04
C ILE A 100 3.81 -4.43 -5.04
N VAL A 101 3.64 -3.19 -4.60
CA VAL A 101 3.37 -2.04 -5.45
C VAL A 101 4.45 -1.00 -5.19
N THR A 102 5.16 -0.60 -6.24
CA THR A 102 6.00 0.59 -6.26
C THR A 102 5.21 1.74 -6.85
N TYR A 103 5.48 2.97 -6.42
CA TYR A 103 4.76 4.11 -6.95
C TYR A 103 5.62 5.37 -7.00
N THR A 104 5.24 6.26 -7.91
CA THR A 104 5.68 7.66 -7.95
C THR A 104 4.46 8.56 -7.98
N ALA A 105 4.40 9.52 -7.07
CA ALA A 105 3.40 10.57 -7.03
C ALA A 105 4.06 11.90 -7.38
N ASP A 106 3.55 12.55 -8.43
CA ASP A 106 4.03 13.82 -8.96
C ASP A 106 2.86 14.76 -9.31
N GLU A 107 3.14 15.85 -10.03
CA GLU A 107 2.13 16.82 -10.49
C GLU A 107 1.03 16.19 -11.37
N ASN A 108 1.34 15.08 -12.04
CA ASN A 108 0.44 14.39 -12.94
C ASN A 108 -0.35 13.28 -12.23
N GLY A 109 -0.16 13.09 -10.93
CA GLY A 109 -0.93 12.19 -10.09
C GLY A 109 -0.12 11.01 -9.56
N PHE A 110 -0.81 9.89 -9.31
CA PHE A 110 -0.22 8.67 -8.74
C PHE A 110 0.00 7.63 -9.84
N HIS A 111 1.25 7.20 -9.99
CA HIS A 111 1.69 6.23 -11.00
C HIS A 111 2.15 4.94 -10.29
N PRO A 112 1.27 3.95 -10.10
CA PRO A 112 1.63 2.68 -9.49
C PRO A 112 2.15 1.67 -10.52
N GLU A 113 3.11 0.87 -10.08
CA GLU A 113 3.68 -0.25 -10.82
C GLU A 113 3.63 -1.51 -9.94
N GLY A 114 3.25 -2.63 -10.54
CA GLY A 114 3.16 -3.92 -9.84
C GLY A 114 2.61 -5.02 -10.75
N ASP A 115 3.08 -6.25 -10.57
CA ASP A 115 2.77 -7.37 -11.47
C ASP A 115 1.28 -7.75 -11.53
N HIS A 116 0.52 -7.37 -10.51
CA HIS A 116 -0.91 -7.63 -10.38
C HIS A 116 -1.78 -6.49 -10.92
N LEU A 117 -1.18 -5.38 -11.36
CA LEU A 117 -1.92 -4.24 -11.89
C LEU A 117 -2.33 -4.49 -13.35
N PRO A 118 -3.49 -3.98 -13.78
CA PRO A 118 -3.90 -4.09 -15.17
C PRO A 118 -2.90 -3.39 -16.10
N THR A 119 -2.31 -4.14 -17.02
CA THR A 119 -1.48 -3.54 -18.08
C THR A 119 -2.36 -3.04 -19.22
N PRO A 120 -2.03 -1.90 -19.85
CA PRO A 120 -2.68 -1.46 -21.08
C PRO A 120 -2.68 -2.57 -22.14
N HIS A 121 -3.75 -2.63 -22.95
CA HIS A 121 -3.81 -3.59 -24.04
C HIS A 121 -2.65 -3.34 -25.03
N PRO A 122 -2.07 -4.41 -25.62
CA PRO A 122 -0.98 -4.26 -26.57
C PRO A 122 -1.41 -3.40 -27.76
N ILE A 123 -0.48 -2.58 -28.25
CA ILE A 123 -0.72 -1.74 -29.43
C ILE A 123 -1.00 -2.65 -30.64
N PRO A 124 -2.07 -2.40 -31.43
CA PRO A 124 -2.36 -3.19 -32.62
C PRO A 124 -1.21 -3.17 -33.63
N GLU A 125 -0.92 -4.32 -34.25
CA GLU A 125 0.21 -4.50 -35.19
C GLU A 125 0.22 -3.49 -36.34
N ALA A 126 -0.95 -3.09 -36.83
CA ALA A 126 -1.07 -2.10 -37.89
C ALA A 126 -0.51 -0.73 -37.48
N ILE A 127 -0.67 -0.34 -36.21
CA ILE A 127 -0.16 0.92 -35.66
C ILE A 127 1.35 0.81 -35.40
N ALA A 128 1.82 -0.32 -34.86
CA ALA A 128 3.25 -0.56 -34.71
C ALA A 128 3.99 -0.48 -36.06
N ARG A 129 3.45 -1.14 -37.10
CA ARG A 129 4.01 -1.08 -38.46
C ARG A 129 3.98 0.31 -39.06
N SER A 130 2.92 1.11 -38.82
CA SER A 130 2.86 2.47 -39.34
C SER A 130 3.88 3.40 -38.68
N ILE A 131 4.11 3.26 -37.36
CA ILE A 131 5.17 3.98 -36.64
C ILE A 131 6.55 3.62 -37.21
N GLU A 132 6.82 2.33 -37.44
CA GLU A 132 8.09 1.88 -38.00
C GLU A 132 8.31 2.39 -39.43
N LEU A 133 7.29 2.34 -40.30
CA LEU A 133 7.36 2.91 -41.65
C LEU A 133 7.58 4.43 -41.62
N ASN A 134 6.94 5.15 -40.70
CA ASN A 134 7.14 6.59 -40.54
C ASN A 134 8.56 6.91 -40.06
N ALA A 135 9.11 6.14 -39.12
CA ALA A 135 10.49 6.27 -38.64
C ALA A 135 11.52 5.91 -39.74
N ALA A 136 11.26 4.87 -40.53
CA ALA A 136 12.14 4.47 -41.62
C ALA A 136 12.12 5.52 -42.75
N SER A 137 10.95 6.03 -43.12
CA SER A 137 10.80 7.02 -44.19
C SER A 137 11.35 8.39 -43.84
N SER A 138 11.33 8.81 -42.57
CA SER A 138 11.99 10.03 -42.10
C SER A 138 13.51 9.94 -42.22
N ASN A 139 14.10 8.80 -41.82
CA ASN A 139 15.54 8.53 -41.97
C ASN A 139 15.97 8.50 -43.45
N VAL A 140 15.14 7.93 -44.33
CA VAL A 140 15.38 7.92 -45.78
C VAL A 140 15.30 9.32 -46.38
N ARG A 141 14.37 10.17 -45.93
CA ARG A 141 14.32 11.59 -46.34
C ARG A 141 15.56 12.34 -45.86
N ALA A 142 15.97 12.16 -44.60
CA ALA A 142 17.17 12.78 -44.04
C ALA A 142 18.46 12.36 -44.77
N GLN A 143 18.57 11.10 -45.21
CA GLN A 143 19.70 10.63 -46.03
C GLN A 143 19.68 11.17 -47.45
N ARG A 144 18.50 11.40 -48.05
CA ARG A 144 18.38 12.02 -49.37
C ARG A 144 18.70 13.52 -49.37
N GLU A 145 18.53 14.17 -48.23
CA GLU A 145 18.79 15.61 -48.05
C GLU A 145 20.22 15.91 -47.58
N GLN A 146 21.06 14.91 -47.30
CA GLN A 146 22.48 15.16 -47.06
C GLN A 146 23.10 15.79 -48.32
N PRO A 147 23.66 17.01 -48.23
CA PRO A 147 24.20 17.70 -49.39
C PRO A 147 25.33 16.83 -49.95
N LYS A 148 25.19 16.44 -51.22
CA LYS A 148 26.27 15.75 -51.93
C LYS A 148 27.51 16.61 -51.78
N ASN A 149 28.53 16.09 -51.08
CA ASN A 149 29.81 16.78 -50.94
C ASN A 149 30.50 16.74 -52.30
N TYR A 150 30.15 17.68 -53.16
CA TYR A 150 30.84 17.96 -54.39
C TYR A 150 32.18 18.59 -53.98
N GLY A 151 33.15 17.73 -53.68
CA GLY A 151 34.51 18.16 -53.38
C GLY A 151 34.97 19.11 -54.49
N ARG A 152 35.20 20.37 -54.14
CA ARG A 152 35.79 21.37 -55.04
C ARG A 152 37.09 20.78 -55.57
N ARG A 153 37.09 20.34 -56.83
CA ARG A 153 38.33 20.10 -57.56
C ARG A 153 38.66 21.39 -58.28
N PHE A 154 39.89 21.81 -58.03
CA PHE A 154 40.54 23.08 -58.36
C PHE A 154 40.46 23.45 -59.83
#